data_AF-A0A2K4G9N2-F1
#
_entry.id   AF-A0A2K4G9N2-F1
#
_cell.length_a   1.000
_cell.length_b   1.000
_cell.length_c   1.000
_cell.angle_alpha   90.00
_cell.angle_beta   90.00
_cell.angle_gamma   90.00
#
_symmetry.space_group_name_H-M   'P 1'
#
loop_
_entity.id
_entity.type
_entity.pdbx_description
1 polymer ?
#
loop_
_entity_poly.entity_id
_entity_poly.type
_entity_poly.pdbx_seq_one_letter_code
_entity_poly.pdbx_strand_id
1 'polypeptide(L)' 'MTVFLLLYLCTDASRTDCQVIPLEHWAQPDGYAQCVAAAKKLTKDLTAKNRKSNYFVCETQENP' A
#
# COMPACT_ATOMS: atom_id res chain seq x y z
N MET A 1 -8.75 -8.24 13.47
CA MET A 1 -7.59 -7.56 12.85
C MET A 1 -7.69 -7.76 11.36
N THR A 2 -7.84 -6.68 10.59
CA THR A 2 -7.86 -6.70 9.13
C THR A 2 -6.67 -5.89 8.65
N VAL A 3 -5.96 -6.38 7.63
CA VAL A 3 -4.85 -5.66 7.00
C VAL A 3 -5.29 -5.15 5.66
N PHE A 4 -5.06 -3.88 5.39
CA PHE A 4 -5.34 -3.23 4.11
C PHE A 4 -4.03 -2.93 3.37
N LEU A 5 -4.03 -3.19 2.07
CA LEU A 5 -3.03 -2.65 1.15
C LEU A 5 -3.54 -1.33 0.60
N LEU A 6 -2.84 -0.25 0.92
CA LEU A 6 -3.16 1.10 0.50
C LEU A 6 -2.13 1.57 -0.52
N LEU A 7 -2.60 2.15 -1.63
CA LEU A 7 -1.79 2.93 -2.56
C LEU A 7 -1.86 4.40 -2.17
N TYR A 8 -0.70 4.99 -1.94
CA TYR A 8 -0.52 6.43 -1.84
C TYR A 8 -0.09 6.94 -3.21
N LEU A 9 -1.03 7.57 -3.91
CA LEU A 9 -0.82 8.20 -5.21
C LEU A 9 -0.56 9.69 -4.98
N CYS A 10 0.71 10.09 -4.97
CA CYS A 10 1.08 11.47 -4.70
C CYS A 10 1.31 12.27 -5.98
N THR A 11 1.09 13.58 -5.89
CA THR A 11 1.31 14.52 -7.00
C THR A 11 2.80 14.62 -7.37
N ASP A 12 3.70 14.47 -6.39
CA ASP A 12 5.13 14.52 -6.60
C ASP A 12 5.92 13.68 -5.56
N ALA A 13 7.25 13.79 -5.61
CA ALA A 13 8.18 13.04 -4.75
C ALA A 13 8.27 13.56 -3.30
N SER A 14 7.66 14.70 -2.98
CA SER A 14 7.58 15.20 -1.60
C SER A 14 6.66 14.35 -0.73
N ARG A 15 5.72 13.62 -1.37
CA ARG A 15 4.72 12.76 -0.70
C ARG A 15 3.87 13.51 0.34
N THR A 16 3.65 14.80 0.10
CA THR A 16 2.85 15.66 0.99
C THR A 16 1.38 15.72 0.60
N ASP A 17 1.09 15.60 -0.70
CA ASP A 17 -0.27 15.58 -1.25
C ASP A 17 -0.51 14.27 -1.99
N CYS A 18 -1.18 13.34 -1.30
CA CYS A 18 -1.41 11.98 -1.76
C CYS A 18 -2.87 11.59 -1.63
N GLN A 19 -3.43 11.06 -2.70
CA GLN A 19 -4.68 10.32 -2.63
C GLN A 19 -4.39 8.91 -2.10
N VAL A 20 -5.12 8.52 -1.06
CA VAL A 20 -5.04 7.16 -0.49
C VAL A 20 -6.13 6.30 -1.11
N ILE A 21 -5.74 5.18 -1.71
CA ILE A 21 -6.63 4.28 -2.45
C ILE A 21 -6.47 2.87 -1.87
N PRO A 22 -7.53 2.29 -1.27
CA PRO A 22 -7.49 0.89 -0.83
C PRO A 22 -7.52 -0.04 -2.05
N LEU A 23 -6.62 -1.03 -2.08
CA LEU A 23 -6.47 -1.97 -3.20
C LEU A 23 -6.95 -3.38 -2.85
N GLU A 24 -6.46 -3.92 -1.73
CA GLU A 24 -6.74 -5.28 -1.27
C GLU A 24 -6.85 -5.29 0.26
N HIS A 25 -7.50 -6.31 0.81
CA HIS A 25 -7.56 -6.50 2.26
C HIS A 25 -7.55 -7.98 2.65
N TRP A 26 -7.04 -8.27 3.84
CA TRP A 26 -6.92 -9.61 4.40
C TRP A 26 -7.39 -9.64 5.85
N ALA A 27 -8.26 -10.59 6.18
CA ALA A 27 -8.86 -10.74 7.51
C ALA A 27 -8.43 -12.05 8.20
N GLN A 28 -7.25 -12.59 7.84
CA GLN A 28 -6.72 -13.82 8.40
C GLN A 28 -5.37 -13.58 9.13
N PRO A 29 -4.89 -14.53 9.96
CA PRO A 29 -3.72 -14.33 10.82
C PRO A 29 -2.43 -13.92 10.10
N ASP A 30 -2.23 -14.38 8.86
CA ASP A 30 -1.06 -14.07 8.03
C ASP A 30 -1.28 -12.88 7.06
N GLY A 31 -2.37 -12.12 7.24
CA GLY A 31 -2.76 -11.03 6.34
C GLY A 31 -1.67 -9.96 6.13
N TYR A 32 -0.85 -9.69 7.15
CA TYR A 32 0.28 -8.76 7.01
C TYR A 32 1.37 -9.28 6.07
N ALA A 33 1.68 -10.58 6.14
CA ALA A 33 2.66 -11.20 5.25
C ALA A 33 2.16 -11.19 3.79
N GLN A 34 0.87 -11.46 3.58
CA GLN A 34 0.24 -11.36 2.26
C GLN A 34 0.28 -9.93 1.73
N CYS A 35 -0.01 -8.94 2.56
CA CYS A 35 0.09 -7.53 2.19
C CYS A 35 1.51 -7.13 1.76
N VAL A 36 2.54 -7.50 2.54
CA VAL A 36 3.93 -7.19 2.21
C VAL A 36 4.35 -7.83 0.89
N ALA A 37 3.94 -9.07 0.65
CA ALA A 37 4.22 -9.77 -0.62
C ALA A 37 3.56 -9.05 -1.81
N ALA A 38 2.30 -8.65 -1.67
CA ALA A 38 1.55 -7.90 -2.68
C ALA A 38 2.18 -6.51 -2.94
N ALA A 39 2.44 -5.74 -1.89
CA ALA A 39 3.08 -4.43 -1.96
C ALA A 39 4.43 -4.49 -2.70
N LYS A 40 5.25 -5.52 -2.41
CA LYS A 40 6.55 -5.73 -3.07
C LYS A 40 6.39 -6.04 -4.55
N LYS A 41 5.40 -6.85 -4.93
CA LYS A 41 5.11 -7.15 -6.34
C LYS A 41 4.66 -5.88 -7.08
N LEU A 42 3.66 -5.17 -6.55
CA LEU A 42 3.16 -3.94 -7.18
C LEU A 42 4.23 -2.85 -7.28
N THR A 43 5.09 -2.72 -6.27
CA THR A 43 6.22 -1.78 -6.31
C THR A 43 7.19 -2.12 -7.45
N LYS A 44 7.43 -3.40 -7.73
CA LYS A 44 8.26 -3.82 -8.87
C LYS A 44 7.60 -3.51 -10.21
N ASP A 45 6.28 -3.57 -10.28
CA ASP A 45 5.53 -3.28 -11.50
C ASP A 45 5.44 -1.77 -11.80
N LEU A 46 5.67 -0.91 -10.81
CA LEU A 46 5.78 0.53 -11.03
C LEU A 46 6.98 0.89 -11.92
N THR A 47 6.75 1.85 -12.83
CA THR A 47 7.81 2.51 -13.59
C THR A 47 8.72 3.33 -12.66
N ALA A 48 9.96 3.58 -13.10
CA ALA A 48 10.92 4.37 -12.32
C ALA A 48 10.40 5.79 -11.96
N LYS A 49 9.57 6.39 -12.83
CA LYS A 49 8.92 7.67 -12.55
C LYS A 49 7.92 7.53 -11.41
N ASN A 50 7.01 6.57 -11.51
CA ASN A 50 5.92 6.41 -10.54
C ASN A 50 6.43 5.96 -9.17
N ARG A 51 7.54 5.22 -9.07
CA ARG A 51 8.13 4.84 -7.77
C ARG A 51 8.59 6.03 -6.92
N LYS A 52 8.78 7.22 -7.52
CA LYS A 52 9.20 8.42 -6.78
C LYS A 52 8.04 9.01 -5.98
N SER A 53 6.87 9.11 -6.62
CA SER A 53 5.67 9.72 -6.04
C SER A 53 4.69 8.71 -5.44
N ASN A 54 4.69 7.46 -5.91
CA ASN A 54 3.70 6.46 -5.54
C ASN A 54 4.32 5.37 -4.69
N TYR A 55 3.63 4.97 -3.64
CA TYR A 55 4.08 3.90 -2.75
C TYR A 55 2.90 3.14 -2.16
N PHE A 56 3.18 1.92 -1.71
CA PHE A 56 2.19 1.03 -1.11
C PHE A 56 2.47 0.89 0.38
N VAL A 57 1.42 0.88 1.19
CA VAL A 57 1.48 0.74 2.65
C VAL A 57 0.55 -0.38 3.09
N CYS A 58 1.03 -1.19 4.03
CA CYS A 58 0.22 -2.17 4.74
C CYS A 58 -0.26 -1.55 6.05
N GLU A 59 -1.55 -1.31 6.16
CA GLU A 59 -2.17 -0.77 7.38
C GLU A 59 -2.95 -1.87 8.09
N THR A 60 -2.66 -2.07 9.37
CA THR A 60 -3.43 -2.98 10.22
C THR A 60 -4.51 -2.18 10.93
N GLN A 61 -5.76 -2.59 10.75
CA GLN A 61 -6.90 -2.09 11.51
C GLN A 61 -7.35 -3.14 12.52
N GLU A 62 -7.27 -2.76 13.78
CA GLU A 62 -7.96 -3.44 14.86
C GLU A 62 -9.34 -2.79 14.98
N ASN A 63 -10.40 -3.59 14.85
CA ASN A 63 -11.75 -3.09 15.15
C ASN A 63 -11.74 -2.73 16.66
N PRO A 64 -12.24 -1.55 17.06
CA PRO A 64 -12.29 -1.12 18.45
C PRO A 64 -13.10 -2.07 19.33
#